data_AF-A0A1Q7QCY1-F1
#
_entry.id   AF-A0A1Q7QCY1-F1
#
_cell.length_a   1.000
_cell.length_b   1.000
_cell.length_c   1.000
_cell.angle_alpha   90.00
_cell.angle_beta   90.00
_cell.angle_gamma   90.00
#
_symmetry.space_group_name_H-M   'P 1'
#
loop_
_entity.id
_entity.type
_entity.pdbx_description
1 polymer ?
#
loop_
_entity_poly.entity_id
_entity_poly.type
_entity_poly.pdbx_seq_one_letter_code
_entity_poly.pdbx_strand_id
1 'polypeptide(L)'
;MRSASADEFEAWFRKEVGRPLISSAPPADLAAKIHDQLNGKRRMRFDLRGLTPFEQAVLDKTRQIPRGEVRPYGWVAREIGHPTAVRAVGTALANNPIPYFIPCHRVVRTDGQIGNYGGGGPEAKRAILTMEGVRLTRLQEMAKAGFRYQGVRTTKIFCFPTCHTGRHALEKNIVWLHDEASARAAGFRPCKLCRPAVA
;
A
#
# COMPACT_ATOMS: atom_id res chain seq x y z
N MET A 1 -11.75 1.49 17.44
CA MET A 1 -13.18 1.33 17.77
C MET A 1 -14.02 1.80 16.58
N ARG A 2 -14.97 0.99 16.13
CA ARG A 2 -16.07 1.47 15.30
C ARG A 2 -17.18 1.90 16.25
N SER A 3 -17.66 3.13 16.14
CA SER A 3 -18.77 3.64 16.93
C SER A 3 -20.03 3.67 16.08
N ALA A 4 -21.20 3.34 16.64
CA ALA A 4 -22.47 3.40 15.94
C ALA A 4 -23.02 4.84 15.87
N SER A 5 -22.56 5.72 16.77
CA SER A 5 -22.93 7.14 16.78
C SER A 5 -21.76 8.05 17.18
N ALA A 6 -21.93 9.36 17.01
CA ALA A 6 -20.98 10.34 17.54
C ALA A 6 -20.92 10.29 19.07
N ASP A 7 -22.08 10.21 19.75
CA ASP A 7 -22.16 10.20 21.21
C ASP A 7 -21.44 9.00 21.84
N GLU A 8 -21.58 7.82 21.24
CA GLU A 8 -20.89 6.62 21.72
C GLU A 8 -19.36 6.77 21.56
N PHE A 9 -18.90 7.40 20.49
CA PHE A 9 -17.50 7.72 20.28
C PHE A 9 -17.00 8.73 21.31
N GLU A 10 -17.79 9.77 21.60
CA GLU A 10 -17.43 10.80 22.58
C GLU A 10 -17.33 10.23 24.00
N ALA A 11 -18.29 9.38 24.40
CA ALA A 11 -18.27 8.71 25.69
C ALA A 11 -17.04 7.81 25.84
N TRP A 12 -16.73 7.02 24.82
CA TRP A 12 -15.51 6.20 24.79
C TRP A 12 -14.24 7.06 24.83
N PHE A 13 -14.13 8.08 23.99
CA PHE A 13 -12.94 8.93 23.89
C PHE A 13 -12.66 9.61 25.23
N ARG A 14 -13.70 10.14 25.88
CA ARG A 14 -13.58 10.73 27.21
C ARG A 14 -13.08 9.72 28.24
N LYS A 15 -13.62 8.50 28.23
CA LYS A 15 -13.22 7.42 29.14
C LYS A 15 -11.77 6.98 28.93
N GLU A 16 -11.35 6.77 27.68
CA GLU A 16 -10.03 6.21 27.38
C GLU A 16 -8.90 7.24 27.34
N VAL A 17 -9.17 8.44 26.84
CA VAL A 17 -8.16 9.50 26.64
C VAL A 17 -8.16 10.51 27.79
N GLY A 18 -9.23 10.56 28.60
CA GLY A 18 -9.37 11.50 29.71
C GLY A 18 -9.55 12.96 29.27
N ARG A 19 -9.97 13.19 28.01
CA ARG A 19 -10.13 14.53 27.42
C ARG A 19 -11.49 14.65 26.74
N PRO A 20 -12.17 15.81 26.81
CA PRO A 20 -13.37 16.05 26.01
C PRO A 20 -13.02 16.18 24.53
N LEU A 21 -13.93 15.78 23.64
CA LEU A 21 -13.87 16.17 22.25
C LEU A 21 -14.41 17.59 22.11
N ILE A 22 -13.71 18.38 21.31
CA ILE A 22 -14.09 19.75 20.99
C ILE A 22 -14.21 19.79 19.49
N SER A 23 -15.39 20.14 18.99
CA SER A 23 -15.55 20.42 17.56
C SER A 23 -14.69 21.61 17.21
N SER A 24 -13.75 21.43 16.29
CA SER A 24 -12.90 22.49 15.79
C SER A 24 -12.80 22.39 14.28
N ALA A 25 -12.57 23.53 13.62
CA ALA A 25 -12.08 23.48 12.25
C ALA A 25 -10.78 22.64 12.20
N PRO A 26 -10.53 21.90 11.11
CA PRO A 26 -9.24 21.28 10.91
C PRO A 26 -8.12 22.33 11.01
N PRO A 27 -6.94 21.98 11.55
CA PRO A 27 -5.81 22.89 11.57
C PRO A 27 -5.52 23.43 10.17
N ALA A 28 -5.30 24.75 10.04
CA ALA A 28 -5.07 25.39 8.74
C ALA A 28 -3.91 24.76 7.96
N ASP A 29 -2.93 24.17 8.66
CA ASP A 29 -1.76 23.52 8.10
C ASP A 29 -1.94 22.02 7.81
N LEU A 30 -3.12 21.43 8.07
CA LEU A 30 -3.35 19.99 7.89
C LEU A 30 -3.15 19.55 6.44
N ALA A 31 -3.67 20.33 5.48
CA ALA A 31 -3.48 20.04 4.06
C ALA A 31 -2.00 20.07 3.67
N ALA A 32 -1.24 21.06 4.16
CA ALA A 32 0.19 21.15 3.93
C ALA A 32 0.96 19.96 4.54
N LYS A 33 0.58 19.53 5.75
CA LYS A 33 1.14 18.32 6.40
C LYS A 33 0.85 17.04 5.62
N ILE A 34 -0.36 16.87 5.10
CA ILE A 34 -0.73 15.74 4.24
C ILE A 34 0.10 15.77 2.96
N HIS A 35 0.22 16.94 2.33
CA HIS A 35 1.01 17.11 1.12
C HIS A 35 2.51 16.81 1.35
N ASP A 36 3.09 17.28 2.45
CA ASP A 36 4.47 16.94 2.86
C ASP A 36 4.65 15.43 3.04
N GLN A 37 3.69 14.77 3.69
CA GLN A 37 3.71 13.33 3.91
C GLN A 37 3.65 12.55 2.60
N LEU A 38 2.74 12.92 1.69
CA LEU A 38 2.60 12.28 0.38
C LEU A 38 3.83 12.51 -0.52
N ASN A 39 4.55 13.61 -0.29
CA ASN A 39 5.85 13.89 -0.91
C ASN A 39 7.05 13.24 -0.19
N GLY A 40 6.80 12.45 0.86
CA GLY A 40 7.84 11.71 1.58
C GLY A 40 8.74 12.58 2.46
N LYS A 41 8.36 13.82 2.74
CA LYS A 41 9.14 14.78 3.54
C LYS A 41 9.05 14.53 5.05
N ARG A 42 8.14 13.66 5.50
CA ARG A 42 7.89 13.38 6.92
C ARG A 42 7.82 11.88 7.19
N ARG A 43 8.38 11.45 8.32
CA ARG A 43 8.18 10.13 8.92
C ARG A 43 7.57 10.33 10.30
N MET A 44 6.30 9.98 10.44
CA MET A 44 5.58 10.10 11.71
C MET A 44 5.40 8.74 12.38
N ARG A 45 5.31 8.75 13.71
CA ARG A 45 4.91 7.60 14.53
C ARG A 45 3.42 7.73 14.85
N PHE A 46 2.72 6.61 14.83
CA PHE A 46 1.29 6.55 15.12
C PHE A 46 1.08 5.59 16.28
N ASP A 47 0.19 5.95 17.20
CA ASP A 47 -0.27 5.03 18.23
C ASP A 47 -1.38 4.16 17.64
N LEU A 48 -1.09 2.88 17.49
CA LEU A 48 -2.01 1.89 16.93
C LEU A 48 -2.51 0.90 18.00
N ARG A 49 -2.26 1.16 19.30
CA ARG A 49 -2.61 0.23 20.40
C ARG A 49 -4.11 -0.08 20.50
N GLY A 50 -4.97 0.79 19.95
CA GLY A 50 -6.42 0.56 19.87
C GLY A 50 -6.86 -0.37 18.73
N LEU A 51 -5.93 -0.94 17.97
CA LEU A 51 -6.19 -1.90 16.88
C LEU A 51 -5.75 -3.31 17.28
N THR A 52 -6.32 -4.33 16.62
CA THR A 52 -5.90 -5.72 16.83
C THR A 52 -4.44 -5.93 16.39
N PRO A 53 -3.72 -6.93 16.94
CA PRO A 53 -2.36 -7.24 16.49
C PRO A 53 -2.24 -7.47 14.98
N PHE A 54 -3.26 -8.09 14.37
CA PHE A 54 -3.32 -8.30 12.92
C PHE A 54 -3.43 -6.99 12.14
N GLU A 55 -4.33 -6.09 12.54
CA GLU A 55 -4.48 -4.77 11.91
C GLU A 55 -3.20 -3.93 12.04
N GLN A 56 -2.59 -3.94 13.23
CA GLN A 56 -1.30 -3.27 13.46
C GLN A 56 -0.23 -3.80 12.48
N ALA A 57 -0.08 -5.12 12.37
CA ALA A 57 0.88 -5.75 11.46
C ALA A 57 0.63 -5.38 9.98
N VAL A 58 -0.64 -5.37 9.54
CA VAL A 58 -1.03 -4.96 8.18
C VAL A 58 -0.63 -3.50 7.90
N LEU A 59 -0.98 -2.60 8.82
CA LEU A 59 -0.75 -1.17 8.65
C LEU A 59 0.75 -0.85 8.70
N ASP A 60 1.49 -1.44 9.64
CA ASP A 60 2.93 -1.26 9.74
C ASP A 60 3.67 -1.83 8.54
N LYS A 61 3.25 -2.98 8.02
CA LYS A 61 3.81 -3.51 6.79
C LYS A 61 3.53 -2.61 5.59
N THR A 62 2.33 -2.05 5.51
CA THR A 62 1.93 -1.15 4.42
C THR A 62 2.74 0.14 4.43
N ARG A 63 3.10 0.67 5.60
CA ARG A 63 3.98 1.85 5.74
C ARG A 63 5.38 1.64 5.15
N GLN A 64 5.82 0.39 5.00
CA GLN A 64 7.12 0.06 4.42
C GLN A 64 7.12 0.12 2.88
N ILE A 65 5.96 0.23 2.23
CA ILE A 65 5.88 0.35 0.76
C ILE A 65 6.35 1.76 0.36
N PRO A 66 7.44 1.90 -0.42
CA PRO A 66 7.97 3.22 -0.78
C PRO A 66 7.04 4.03 -1.67
N ARG A 67 7.23 5.35 -1.69
CA ARG A 67 6.52 6.27 -2.59
C ARG A 67 6.75 5.88 -4.06
N GLY A 68 5.67 5.85 -4.84
CA GLY A 68 5.73 5.50 -6.26
C GLY A 68 5.87 3.99 -6.49
N GLU A 69 5.69 3.18 -5.44
CA GLU A 69 5.57 1.74 -5.53
C GLU A 69 4.19 1.26 -5.08
N VAL A 70 3.77 0.11 -5.61
CA VAL A 70 2.56 -0.59 -5.17
C VAL A 70 2.85 -2.07 -4.90
N ARG A 71 2.03 -2.68 -4.05
CA ARG A 71 2.08 -4.12 -3.76
C ARG A 71 0.69 -4.73 -3.77
N PRO A 72 0.54 -6.03 -4.13
CA PRO A 72 -0.73 -6.70 -4.03
C PRO A 72 -1.12 -6.97 -2.58
N TYR A 73 -2.42 -7.09 -2.28
CA TYR A 73 -2.88 -7.50 -0.95
C TYR A 73 -2.23 -8.80 -0.46
N GLY A 74 -2.05 -9.78 -1.36
CA GLY A 74 -1.39 -11.04 -1.04
C GLY A 74 0.10 -10.91 -0.72
N TRP A 75 0.76 -9.81 -1.13
CA TRP A 75 2.12 -9.53 -0.68
C TRP A 75 2.14 -9.11 0.79
N VAL A 76 1.22 -8.23 1.20
CA VAL A 76 1.10 -7.83 2.61
C VAL A 76 0.77 -9.03 3.48
N ALA A 77 -0.17 -9.88 3.03
CA ALA A 77 -0.57 -11.11 3.73
C ALA A 77 0.62 -12.06 4.00
N ARG A 78 1.45 -12.31 2.98
CA ARG A 78 2.68 -13.12 3.12
C ARG A 78 3.69 -12.47 4.05
N GLU A 79 3.92 -11.17 3.89
CA GLU A 79 4.88 -10.40 4.67
C GLU A 79 4.58 -10.30 6.18
N ILE A 80 3.33 -10.54 6.59
CA ILE A 80 2.93 -10.60 7.99
C ILE A 80 2.76 -12.03 8.51
N GLY A 81 3.13 -13.04 7.73
CA GLY A 81 3.04 -14.46 8.12
C GLY A 81 1.64 -15.07 7.98
N HIS A 82 0.70 -14.41 7.29
CA HIS A 82 -0.67 -14.87 7.11
C HIS A 82 -1.06 -14.96 5.62
N PRO A 83 -0.42 -15.85 4.83
CA PRO A 83 -0.54 -15.88 3.36
C PRO A 83 -1.98 -16.01 2.83
N THR A 84 -2.85 -16.71 3.56
CA THR A 84 -4.26 -16.94 3.19
C THR A 84 -5.18 -15.77 3.56
N ALA A 85 -4.73 -14.82 4.38
CA ALA A 85 -5.55 -13.76 4.96
C ALA A 85 -5.77 -12.54 4.03
N VAL A 86 -5.71 -12.73 2.70
CA VAL A 86 -5.76 -11.64 1.70
C VAL A 86 -7.00 -10.74 1.86
N ARG A 87 -8.17 -11.34 2.10
CA ARG A 87 -9.42 -10.58 2.31
C ARG A 87 -9.39 -9.79 3.62
N ALA A 88 -8.89 -10.39 4.71
CA ALA A 88 -8.75 -9.73 6.00
C ALA A 88 -7.77 -8.56 5.95
N VAL A 89 -6.67 -8.67 5.19
CA VAL A 89 -5.78 -7.54 4.88
C VAL A 89 -6.55 -6.42 4.19
N GLY A 90 -7.39 -6.74 3.21
CA GLY A 90 -8.26 -5.75 2.54
C GLY A 90 -9.16 -5.02 3.52
N THR A 91 -9.81 -5.74 4.44
CA THR A 91 -10.66 -5.16 5.50
C THR A 91 -9.88 -4.26 6.46
N ALA A 92 -8.71 -4.70 6.93
CA ALA A 92 -7.85 -3.89 7.80
C ALA A 92 -7.40 -2.59 7.11
N LEU A 93 -7.06 -2.64 5.81
CA LEU A 93 -6.68 -1.46 5.04
C LEU A 93 -7.86 -0.52 4.76
N ALA A 94 -9.06 -1.07 4.54
CA ALA A 94 -10.28 -0.27 4.40
C ALA A 94 -10.64 0.47 5.70
N ASN A 95 -10.25 -0.10 6.85
CA ASN A 95 -10.43 0.47 8.19
C ASN A 95 -9.22 1.25 8.69
N ASN A 96 -8.27 1.62 7.82
CA ASN A 96 -7.13 2.43 8.22
C ASN A 96 -7.61 3.73 8.89
N PRO A 97 -7.32 3.96 10.18
CA PRO A 97 -7.84 5.11 10.92
C PRO A 97 -7.20 6.43 10.49
N ILE A 98 -6.09 6.37 9.76
CA ILE A 98 -5.32 7.54 9.31
C ILE A 98 -4.90 7.37 7.84
N PRO A 99 -5.86 7.45 6.89
CA PRO A 99 -5.56 7.50 5.46
C PRO A 99 -4.56 8.60 5.12
N TYR A 100 -3.90 8.51 3.96
CA TYR A 100 -2.80 9.39 3.50
C TYR A 100 -1.50 9.28 4.30
N PHE A 101 -1.58 9.12 5.62
CA PHE A 101 -0.44 8.97 6.51
C PHE A 101 0.08 7.54 6.56
N ILE A 102 -0.83 6.59 6.74
CA ILE A 102 -0.58 5.18 6.45
C ILE A 102 -1.02 4.92 5.00
N PRO A 103 -0.09 4.54 4.09
CA PRO A 103 -0.31 4.61 2.66
C PRO A 103 -1.09 3.40 2.11
N CYS A 104 -2.30 3.16 2.61
CA CYS A 104 -3.13 2.04 2.15
C CYS A 104 -3.57 2.16 0.67
N HIS A 105 -3.43 3.34 0.06
CA HIS A 105 -3.56 3.53 -1.39
C HIS A 105 -2.47 2.80 -2.20
N ARG A 106 -1.31 2.47 -1.61
CA ARG A 106 -0.22 1.73 -2.28
C ARG A 106 -0.46 0.22 -2.35
N VAL A 107 -1.52 -0.29 -1.74
CA VAL A 107 -1.92 -1.70 -1.84
C VAL A 107 -3.02 -1.84 -2.89
N VAL A 108 -2.77 -2.63 -3.92
CA VAL A 108 -3.66 -2.76 -5.09
C VAL A 108 -4.01 -4.21 -5.36
N ARG A 109 -4.94 -4.45 -6.30
CA ARG A 109 -5.25 -5.81 -6.74
C ARG A 109 -4.17 -6.34 -7.67
N THR A 110 -3.95 -7.65 -7.65
CA THR A 110 -2.95 -8.33 -8.49
C THR A 110 -3.26 -8.24 -9.99
N ASP A 111 -4.54 -8.03 -10.34
CA ASP A 111 -5.01 -7.80 -11.71
C ASP A 111 -4.84 -6.35 -12.19
N GLY A 112 -4.16 -5.50 -11.40
CA GLY A 112 -3.91 -4.11 -11.72
C GLY A 112 -5.11 -3.18 -11.53
N GLN A 113 -6.29 -3.69 -11.18
CA GLN A 113 -7.47 -2.85 -10.95
C GLN A 113 -7.31 -2.03 -9.66
N ILE A 114 -7.65 -0.73 -9.78
CA ILE A 114 -7.69 0.19 -8.64
C ILE A 114 -9.10 0.16 -8.05
N GLY A 115 -9.23 -0.59 -6.95
CA GLY A 115 -10.49 -0.73 -6.22
C GLY A 115 -10.78 0.46 -5.28
N ASN A 116 -11.86 0.32 -4.51
CA ASN A 116 -12.32 1.33 -3.57
C ASN A 116 -11.24 1.69 -2.51
N TYR A 117 -11.36 2.88 -1.93
CA TYR A 117 -10.40 3.45 -1.00
C TYR A 117 -11.12 4.25 0.08
N GLY A 118 -10.81 3.97 1.35
CA GLY A 118 -11.43 4.65 2.49
C GLY A 118 -11.13 6.15 2.57
N GLY A 119 -10.02 6.60 1.98
CA GLY A 119 -9.64 8.02 1.93
C GLY A 119 -10.20 8.77 0.72
N GLY A 120 -11.47 8.59 0.37
CA GLY A 120 -12.13 9.38 -0.70
C GLY A 120 -12.35 8.66 -2.03
N GLY A 121 -12.45 7.33 -2.03
CA GLY A 121 -12.89 6.56 -3.19
C GLY A 121 -11.78 6.25 -4.23
N PRO A 122 -12.13 5.49 -5.28
CA PRO A 122 -11.15 4.97 -6.23
C PRO A 122 -10.48 6.07 -7.07
N GLU A 123 -11.15 7.20 -7.31
CA GLU A 123 -10.60 8.37 -8.01
C GLU A 123 -9.51 9.04 -7.18
N ALA A 124 -9.74 9.24 -5.87
CA ALA A 124 -8.71 9.76 -4.96
C ALA A 124 -7.49 8.83 -4.93
N LYS A 125 -7.70 7.51 -4.86
CA LYS A 125 -6.61 6.53 -4.91
C LYS A 125 -5.81 6.63 -6.21
N ARG A 126 -6.48 6.78 -7.36
CA ARG A 126 -5.82 6.99 -8.67
C ARG A 126 -5.01 8.29 -8.67
N ALA A 127 -5.59 9.40 -8.22
CA ALA A 127 -4.92 10.70 -8.19
C ALA A 127 -3.65 10.67 -7.33
N ILE A 128 -3.71 10.08 -6.14
CA ILE A 128 -2.56 9.96 -5.24
C ILE A 128 -1.47 9.09 -5.86
N LEU A 129 -1.82 7.92 -6.41
CA LEU A 129 -0.83 7.04 -7.07
C LEU A 129 -0.14 7.73 -8.25
N THR A 130 -0.89 8.45 -9.07
CA THR A 130 -0.33 9.25 -10.18
C THR A 130 0.61 10.34 -9.65
N MET A 131 0.23 11.08 -8.61
CA MET A 131 1.07 12.10 -7.98
C MET A 131 2.36 11.50 -7.39
N GLU A 132 2.31 10.26 -6.90
CA GLU A 132 3.48 9.53 -6.43
C GLU A 132 4.40 9.02 -7.56
N GLY A 133 3.98 9.15 -8.82
CA GLY A 133 4.73 8.75 -10.00
C GLY A 133 4.43 7.35 -10.52
N VAL A 134 3.33 6.73 -10.07
CA VAL A 134 2.90 5.41 -10.57
C VAL A 134 2.27 5.58 -11.96
N ARG A 135 2.83 4.88 -12.95
CA ARG A 135 2.27 4.82 -14.32
C ARG A 135 1.09 3.83 -14.36
N LEU A 136 -0.10 4.29 -13.95
CA LEU A 136 -1.29 3.44 -13.81
C LEU A 136 -1.69 2.73 -15.10
N THR A 137 -1.74 3.44 -16.23
CA THR A 137 -2.11 2.86 -17.53
C THR A 137 -1.22 1.67 -17.88
N ARG A 138 0.11 1.85 -17.81
CA ARG A 138 1.07 0.79 -18.08
C ARG A 138 0.93 -0.38 -17.10
N LEU A 139 0.72 -0.11 -15.81
CA LEU A 139 0.49 -1.16 -14.81
C LEU A 139 -0.75 -2.00 -15.15
N GLN A 140 -1.84 -1.34 -15.54
CA GLN A 140 -3.11 -1.99 -15.88
C GLN A 140 -3.01 -2.79 -17.18
N GLU A 141 -2.37 -2.26 -18.22
CA GLU A 141 -2.13 -2.95 -19.50
C GLU A 141 -1.35 -4.25 -19.29
N MET A 142 -0.26 -4.18 -18.53
CA MET A 142 0.57 -5.36 -18.25
C MET A 142 -0.19 -6.39 -17.41
N ALA A 143 -0.96 -5.93 -16.43
CA ALA A 143 -1.77 -6.82 -15.62
C ALA A 143 -2.89 -7.50 -16.43
N LYS A 144 -3.52 -6.76 -17.37
CA LYS A 144 -4.52 -7.29 -18.31
C LYS A 144 -3.90 -8.33 -19.27
N ALA A 145 -2.64 -8.12 -19.68
CA ALA A 145 -1.87 -9.09 -20.46
C ALA A 145 -1.37 -10.30 -19.63
N GLY A 146 -1.74 -10.40 -18.35
CA GLY A 146 -1.38 -11.52 -17.50
C GLY A 146 0.01 -11.41 -16.86
N PHE A 147 0.73 -10.31 -17.04
CA PHE A 147 2.03 -10.10 -16.41
C PHE A 147 1.88 -9.61 -14.98
N ARG A 148 2.74 -10.09 -14.09
CA ARG A 148 2.75 -9.73 -12.66
C ARG A 148 4.09 -9.18 -12.22
N TYR A 149 5.15 -9.57 -12.92
CA TYR A 149 6.52 -9.19 -12.61
C TYR A 149 7.24 -8.70 -13.86
N GLN A 150 8.31 -7.97 -13.64
CA GLN A 150 9.30 -7.65 -14.66
C GLN A 150 10.66 -8.22 -14.27
N GLY A 151 11.37 -8.83 -15.20
CA GLY A 151 12.76 -9.23 -15.12
C GLY A 151 13.66 -8.21 -15.82
N VAL A 152 14.87 -8.02 -15.29
CA VAL A 152 15.91 -7.21 -15.94
C VAL A 152 16.99 -8.14 -16.51
N ARG A 153 17.15 -8.16 -17.85
CA ARG A 153 18.01 -9.12 -18.57
C ARG A 153 19.45 -9.15 -18.07
N THR A 154 20.01 -7.97 -17.78
CA THR A 154 21.42 -7.81 -17.39
C THR A 154 21.71 -8.30 -15.97
N THR A 155 20.80 -8.06 -15.02
CA THR A 155 21.00 -8.45 -13.61
C THR A 155 20.40 -9.82 -13.28
N LYS A 156 19.54 -10.34 -14.16
CA LYS A 156 18.73 -11.55 -13.93
C LYS A 156 17.91 -11.47 -12.65
N ILE A 157 17.42 -10.27 -12.30
CA ILE A 157 16.53 -10.06 -11.15
C ILE A 157 15.11 -9.80 -11.65
N PHE A 158 14.12 -10.45 -11.03
CA PHE A 158 12.71 -10.11 -11.24
C PHE A 158 12.11 -9.35 -10.05
N CYS A 159 11.21 -8.42 -10.37
CA CYS A 159 10.65 -7.41 -9.47
C CYS A 159 9.15 -7.23 -9.72
N PHE A 160 8.45 -6.58 -8.79
CA PHE A 160 7.16 -5.96 -9.11
C PHE A 160 7.34 -4.81 -10.12
N PRO A 161 6.34 -4.50 -10.97
CA PRO A 161 6.44 -3.51 -12.04
C PRO A 161 6.78 -2.09 -11.58
N THR A 162 6.49 -1.76 -10.32
CA THR A 162 6.74 -0.43 -9.74
C THR A 162 7.95 -0.39 -8.82
N CYS A 163 8.68 -1.51 -8.65
CA CYS A 163 9.88 -1.58 -7.83
C CYS A 163 10.90 -0.51 -8.25
N HIS A 164 11.43 0.26 -7.30
CA HIS A 164 12.41 1.30 -7.56
C HIS A 164 13.59 0.82 -8.40
N THR A 165 14.17 -0.35 -8.09
CA THR A 165 15.32 -0.88 -8.84
C THR A 165 14.94 -1.32 -10.25
N GLY A 166 13.74 -1.90 -10.42
CA GLY A 166 13.31 -2.43 -11.71
C GLY A 166 12.81 -1.36 -12.68
N ARG A 167 12.09 -0.35 -12.17
CA ARG A 167 11.38 0.64 -12.99
C ARG A 167 12.30 1.57 -13.79
N HIS A 168 13.58 1.64 -13.42
CA HIS A 168 14.61 2.43 -14.11
C HIS A 168 15.41 1.61 -15.14
N ALA A 169 15.11 0.33 -15.32
CA ALA A 169 15.73 -0.47 -16.37
C ALA A 169 15.32 0.06 -17.75
N LEU A 170 16.28 0.06 -18.69
CA LEU A 170 16.00 0.39 -20.10
C LEU A 170 14.98 -0.59 -20.67
N GLU A 171 14.04 -0.11 -21.48
CA GLU A 171 12.94 -0.91 -22.04
C GLU A 171 13.45 -2.19 -22.73
N LYS A 172 14.53 -2.08 -23.52
CA LYS A 172 15.17 -3.22 -24.20
C LYS A 172 15.66 -4.34 -23.27
N ASN A 173 15.90 -3.99 -21.99
CA ASN A 173 16.39 -4.92 -20.97
C ASN A 173 15.25 -5.48 -20.09
N ILE A 174 14.00 -5.07 -20.31
CA ILE A 174 12.85 -5.58 -19.56
C ILE A 174 12.32 -6.86 -20.20
N VAL A 175 11.97 -7.83 -19.36
CA VAL A 175 11.23 -9.06 -19.71
C VAL A 175 10.01 -9.12 -18.83
N TRP A 176 8.82 -9.28 -19.40
CA TRP A 176 7.60 -9.43 -18.62
C TRP A 176 7.37 -10.89 -18.23
N LEU A 177 6.95 -11.11 -16.98
CA LEU A 177 6.86 -12.43 -16.36
C LEU A 177 5.49 -12.59 -15.70
N HIS A 178 4.87 -13.76 -15.91
CA HIS A 178 3.52 -14.06 -15.44
C HIS A 178 3.47 -14.40 -13.96
N ASP A 179 4.42 -15.21 -13.49
CA ASP A 179 4.46 -15.70 -12.13
C ASP A 179 5.91 -15.96 -11.67
N GLU A 180 6.05 -16.41 -10.43
CA GLU A 180 7.36 -16.72 -9.85
C GLU A 180 8.00 -17.96 -10.48
N ALA A 181 7.22 -18.98 -10.83
CA ALA A 181 7.74 -20.24 -11.37
C ALA A 181 8.38 -20.03 -12.75
N SER A 182 7.67 -19.35 -13.65
CA SER A 182 8.17 -18.94 -14.96
C SER A 182 9.40 -18.03 -14.86
N ALA A 183 9.42 -17.10 -13.89
CA ALA A 183 10.58 -16.25 -13.64
C ALA A 183 11.83 -17.06 -13.27
N ARG A 184 11.69 -18.03 -12.35
CA ARG A 184 12.79 -18.91 -11.93
C ARG A 184 13.25 -19.84 -13.05
N ALA A 185 12.33 -20.44 -13.79
CA ALA A 185 12.65 -21.27 -14.96
C ALA A 185 13.42 -20.50 -16.04
N ALA A 186 13.12 -19.20 -16.22
CA ALA A 186 13.85 -18.31 -17.10
C ALA A 186 15.19 -17.79 -16.52
N GLY A 187 15.63 -18.32 -15.37
CA GLY A 187 16.90 -17.99 -14.73
C GLY A 187 16.92 -16.67 -13.96
N PHE A 188 15.75 -16.10 -13.62
CA PHE A 188 15.69 -14.91 -12.78
C PHE A 188 15.61 -15.26 -11.29
N ARG A 189 16.32 -14.48 -10.47
CA ARG A 189 16.22 -14.52 -9.01
C ARG A 189 15.33 -13.39 -8.48
N PRO A 190 14.61 -13.60 -7.37
CA PRO A 190 13.72 -12.57 -6.83
C PRO A 190 14.50 -11.38 -6.27
N CYS A 191 13.97 -10.19 -6.48
CA CYS A 191 14.51 -8.97 -5.89
C CYS A 191 14.43 -8.99 -4.36
N LYS A 192 15.55 -8.70 -3.69
CA LYS A 192 15.62 -8.62 -2.23
C LYS A 192 14.96 -7.36 -1.64
N LEU A 193 14.74 -6.33 -2.46
CA LEU A 193 14.12 -5.07 -2.02
C LEU A 193 12.60 -5.14 -2.12
N CYS A 194 12.06 -5.39 -3.32
CA CYS A 194 10.61 -5.45 -3.48
C CYS A 194 10.00 -6.78 -3.04
N ARG A 195 10.83 -7.81 -2.85
CA ARG A 195 10.48 -9.13 -2.31
C ARG A 195 9.23 -9.71 -2.99
N PRO A 196 9.29 -10.06 -4.29
CA PRO A 196 8.14 -10.60 -5.02
C PRO A 196 7.80 -12.06 -4.62
N ALA A 197 8.79 -12.77 -4.08
CA ALA A 197 8.77 -14.19 -3.73
C ALA A 197 8.88 -14.43 -2.21
N VAL A 198 8.15 -13.64 -1.42
CA VAL A 198 8.09 -13.86 0.04
C VAL A 198 7.37 -15.18 0.28
N ALA A 199 7.90 -15.96 1.22
CA ALA A 199 7.29 -17.22 1.66
C ALA A 199 5.96 -16.94 2.37
#